data_AF-A0A661XUI0-F1
#
_entry.id   AF-A0A661XUI0-F1
#
_cell.length_a   1.000
_cell.length_b   1.000
_cell.length_c   1.000
_cell.angle_alpha   90.00
_cell.angle_beta   90.00
_cell.angle_gamma   90.00
#
_symmetry.space_group_name_H-M   'P 1'
#
loop_
_entity.id
_entity.type
_entity.pdbx_description
1 polymer ?
#
loop_
_entity_poly.entity_id
_entity_poly.type
_entity_poly.pdbx_seq_one_letter_code
_entity_poly.pdbx_strand_id
1 'polypeptide(L)' 'MHLYRVIYNGFGANNVIYREQEASLELRHDWSRNNDEAANVMFLVHKKLKEHFSRYDILLVEKVK' A
#
# COMPACT_ATOMS: atom_id res chain seq x y z
N MET A 1 -11.60 -3.63 11.39
CA MET A 1 -10.55 -2.67 11.01
C MET A 1 -9.30 -3.48 10.81
N HIS A 2 -8.72 -3.46 9.61
CA HIS A 2 -7.62 -4.36 9.27
C HIS A 2 -6.33 -3.60 9.09
N LEU A 3 -5.25 -4.16 9.62
CA LEU A 3 -3.92 -3.59 9.54
C LEU A 3 -3.13 -4.33 8.48
N TYR A 4 -2.59 -3.59 7.52
CA TYR A 4 -1.75 -4.13 6.46
C TYR A 4 -0.33 -3.59 6.61
N ARG A 5 0.65 -4.49 6.48
CA ARG A 5 2.06 -4.18 6.31
C ARG A 5 2.34 -4.08 4.82
N VAL A 6 2.88 -2.95 4.39
CA VAL A 6 3.23 -2.70 2.99
C VAL A 6 4.72 -2.41 2.89
N ILE A 7 5.42 -3.19 2.08
CA ILE A 7 6.82 -2.95 1.74
C ILE A 7 6.86 -2.41 0.31
N TYR A 8 7.54 -1.28 0.10
CA TYR A 8 7.60 -0.63 -1.20
C TYR A 8 8.92 0.15 -1.39
N ASN A 9 9.28 0.39 -2.66
CA ASN A 9 10.33 1.34 -3.04
C ASN A 9 9.66 2.60 -3.56
N GLY A 10 10.04 3.77 -3.04
CA GLY A 10 9.51 5.06 -3.50
C GLY A 10 10.50 5.76 -4.44
N PHE A 11 10.01 6.50 -5.43
CA PHE A 11 10.85 7.35 -6.28
C PHE A 11 10.40 8.81 -6.13
N GLY A 12 11.33 9.64 -5.67
CA GLY A 12 11.10 11.08 -5.52
C GLY A 12 11.07 11.80 -6.86
N ALA A 13 10.61 13.06 -6.84
CA ALA A 13 10.55 13.93 -8.02
C ALA A 13 11.92 14.10 -8.72
N ASN A 14 13.03 13.93 -7.97
CA ASN A 14 14.39 14.01 -8.49
C ASN A 14 14.95 12.67 -9.00
N ASN A 15 14.11 11.65 -9.25
CA ASN A 15 14.51 10.28 -9.62
C ASN A 15 15.44 9.58 -8.61
N VAL A 16 15.54 10.10 -7.39
CA VAL A 16 16.24 9.41 -6.29
C VAL A 16 15.38 8.21 -5.89
N ILE A 17 15.93 7.01 -6.06
CA ILE A 17 15.34 5.77 -5.56
C ILE A 17 15.47 5.81 -4.04
N TYR A 18 14.35 5.94 -3.35
CA TYR A 18 14.30 5.63 -1.93
C TYR A 18 14.34 4.11 -1.79
N ARG A 19 15.24 3.61 -0.93
CA ARG A 19 15.36 2.19 -0.60
C ARG A 19 14.03 1.62 -0.11
N GLU A 20 14.02 0.32 0.14
CA GLU A 20 12.91 -0.40 0.76
C GLU A 20 12.39 0.34 2.00
N GLN A 21 11.10 0.68 1.95
CA GLN A 21 10.37 1.33 3.03
C GLN A 21 9.20 0.45 3.46
N GLU A 22 8.90 0.52 4.74
CA GLU A 22 7.78 -0.19 5.36
C GLU A 22 6.73 0.82 5.83
N ALA A 23 5.47 0.58 5.47
CA ALA A 23 4.33 1.35 5.96
C ALA A 23 3.26 0.43 6.54
N SER A 24 2.74 0.82 7.70
CA SER A 24 1.56 0.21 8.32
C SER A 24 0.33 1.00 7.90
N LEU A 25 -0.53 0.39 7.08
CA LEU A 25 -1.74 1.01 6.58
C LEU A 25 -2.97 0.40 7.26
N GLU A 26 -3.72 1.25 7.96
CA GLU A 26 -5.01 0.89 8.52
C GLU A 26 -6.10 1.09 7.47
N LEU A 27 -6.72 0.00 7.04
CA LEU A 27 -7.78 0.03 6.03
C LEU A 27 -9.13 -0.27 6.69
N ARG A 28 -9.99 0.75 6.73
CA ARG A 28 -11.40 0.62 7.09
C ARG A 28 -12.19 0.25 5.83
N HIS A 29 -12.41 -1.04 5.63
CA HIS A 29 -13.28 -1.55 4.57
C HIS A 29 -14.23 -2.59 5.18
N ASP A 30 -15.48 -2.61 4.71
CA ASP A 30 -16.49 -3.58 5.12
C ASP A 30 -16.34 -4.84 4.26
N TRP A 31 -15.67 -5.84 4.81
CA TRP A 31 -15.35 -7.11 4.13
C TRP A 31 -16.53 -8.08 4.08
N SER A 32 -17.75 -7.66 4.45
CA SER A 32 -18.93 -8.53 4.38
C SER A 32 -19.30 -8.99 2.96
N ARG A 33 -18.75 -8.34 1.93
CA ARG A 33 -19.00 -8.67 0.51
C ARG A 33 -17.75 -9.28 -0.13
N ASN A 34 -17.79 -10.60 -0.27
CA ASN A 34 -16.66 -11.50 -0.43
C ASN A 34 -16.04 -11.57 -1.85
N ASN A 35 -16.16 -10.55 -2.71
CA ASN A 35 -15.87 -10.73 -4.15
C ASN A 35 -14.56 -10.12 -4.67
N ASP A 36 -13.91 -9.18 -3.99
CA ASP A 36 -12.71 -8.49 -4.52
C ASP A 36 -11.73 -8.02 -3.43
N GLU A 37 -11.43 -8.85 -2.42
CA GLU A 37 -10.62 -8.46 -1.25
C GLU A 37 -9.22 -7.92 -1.65
N ALA A 38 -8.48 -8.66 -2.49
CA ALA A 38 -7.12 -8.29 -2.88
C ALA A 38 -7.05 -7.02 -3.76
N ALA A 39 -7.96 -6.88 -4.72
CA ALA A 39 -7.98 -5.72 -5.64
C ALA A 39 -8.29 -4.42 -4.88
N ASN A 40 -9.22 -4.47 -3.93
CA ASN A 40 -9.58 -3.32 -3.10
C ASN A 40 -8.46 -2.92 -2.13
N VAL A 41 -7.78 -3.89 -1.51
CA VAL A 41 -6.58 -3.61 -0.70
C VAL A 41 -5.53 -2.93 -1.56
N MET A 42 -5.19 -3.50 -2.71
CA MET A 42 -4.20 -2.92 -3.62
C MET A 42 -4.57 -1.50 -4.05
N PHE A 43 -5.84 -1.25 -4.40
CA PHE A 43 -6.31 0.08 -4.75
C PHE A 43 -6.08 1.10 -3.63
N LEU A 44 -6.40 0.74 -2.38
CA LEU A 44 -6.21 1.63 -1.22
C LEU A 44 -4.73 1.87 -0.93
N VAL A 45 -3.89 0.83 -1.04
CA VAL A 45 -2.42 0.94 -0.91
C VAL A 45 -1.87 1.89 -1.98
N HIS A 46 -2.24 1.70 -3.24
CA HIS A 46 -1.84 2.58 -4.34
C HIS A 46 -2.26 4.03 -4.12
N LYS A 47 -3.50 4.25 -3.67
CA LYS A 47 -4.01 5.59 -3.34
C LYS A 47 -3.13 6.26 -2.28
N LYS A 48 -2.78 5.54 -1.22
CA LYS A 48 -1.93 6.04 -0.12
C LYS A 48 -0.50 6.33 -0.56
N LEU A 49 0.14 5.41 -1.28
CA LEU A 49 1.52 5.62 -1.74
C LEU A 49 1.63 6.77 -2.74
N LYS A 50 0.61 6.98 -3.58
CA LYS A 50 0.55 8.09 -4.53
C LYS A 50 0.43 9.46 -3.85
N GLU A 51 -0.05 9.55 -2.60
CA GLU A 51 -0.06 10.81 -1.84
C GLU A 51 1.36 11.29 -1.50
N HIS A 52 2.33 10.37 -1.42
CA HIS A 52 3.69 10.65 -0.95
C HIS A 52 4.77 10.49 -2.04
N PHE A 53 4.53 9.65 -3.05
CA PHE A 53 5.53 9.30 -4.05
C PHE A 53 5.00 9.47 -5.48
N SER A 54 5.85 10.02 -6.35
CA SER A 54 5.53 10.23 -7.77
C SER A 54 5.51 8.91 -8.57
N ARG A 55 6.40 7.99 -8.22
CA ARG A 55 6.41 6.59 -8.65
C ARG A 55 6.77 5.72 -7.46
N TYR A 56 6.33 4.48 -7.46
CA TYR A 56 6.65 3.51 -6.43
C TYR A 56 6.44 2.09 -6.95
N ASP A 57 7.23 1.15 -6.43
CA ASP A 57 7.09 -0.28 -6.68
C ASP A 57 6.71 -0.97 -5.38
N ILE A 58 5.57 -1.66 -5.38
CA ILE A 58 5.10 -2.43 -4.22
C ILE A 58 5.79 -3.79 -4.24
N LEU A 59 6.50 -4.11 -3.14
CA LEU A 59 7.22 -5.36 -2.98
C LEU A 59 6.39 -6.41 -2.24
N LEU A 60 5.66 -5.99 -1.20
CA LEU A 60 4.83 -6.88 -0.39
C LEU A 60 3.63 -6.14 0.17
N VAL A 61 2.49 -6.82 0.24
CA VAL A 61 1.33 -6.43 1.03
C VAL A 61 0.89 -7.62 1.86
N GLU A 62 0.94 -7.48 3.18
CA GLU A 62 0.61 -8.56 4.13
C GLU A 62 -0.42 -8.07 5.15
N LYS A 63 -1.44 -8.89 5.42
CA LYS A 63 -2.45 -8.60 6.44
C LYS A 63 -1.91 -9.03 7.80
N VAL A 64 -1.79 -8.08 8.73
CA VAL A 64 -1.22 -8.31 10.07
C VAL A 64 -2.32 -8.57 11.10
N LYS A 65 -3.48 -7.91 10.97
CA LYS A 65 -4.60 -8.00 11.92
C LYS A 65 -5.95 -7.69 11.29
#